data_AF-A0A554GPG4-F1
#
_entry.id   AF-A0A554GPG4-F1
#
_cell.length_a   1.000
_cell.length_b   1.000
_cell.length_c   1.000
_cell.angle_alpha   90.00
_cell.angle_beta   90.00
_cell.angle_gamma   90.00
#
_symmetry.space_group_name_H-M   'P 1'
#
loop_
_entity.id
_entity.type
_entity.pdbx_description
1 polymer ?
#
loop_
_entity_poly.entity_id
_entity_poly.type
_entity_poly.pdbx_seq_one_letter_code
_entity_poly.pdbx_strand_id
1 'polypeptide(L)'
;MSAAPHPTPPPPDAAPALPTGAPAPRATGLPRAVWALVAALYVVLFPYHPGLRSPNELCRLWQTRALVEDGTLDINQALRDYGPVGDLSVMNGKYYPSKAPLLSFAAVPVYAALRAVGGGHRYAVPEVPLVFFSRLFLTVLPTLGLLWLVRRFLRAFLSPLVADGVTVTYALGSLAFSYSLLFMSHQTTAVLLFAGFYALWRLARGEWRDRGYVVAGACAGATVAAEYTGALGVLGLILYACLTLLGTPDPWAVRLRKLGRATGLAVLGALPFIAALMLYHQATFGHPLETGYKHLNDAAYQPWHLGGFLGIRTPDPRAFTLSFFSPLRGLFTLSPFLLLALPGLGLLQRQGRTSPEARALFWMSAVTLAGYTYFTSSFTYDSWGWTTGPRHLTGLVPFLLLPAGLVLERLRGAGRPALSGMAAMLCSASVLMTGLATFINYIPDDVSTPVLALARPLLLGGYHPPNLLAFGGLPTALAGAVLFAALLAVAACVFLALGRDASGHGASPKAWAAGLATLAVLGGAQAAFTRNDRADQNAVRFLESVWLQPPDRPSPAFWPHAGS
;
A
#
# COMPACT_ATOMS: atom_id res chain seq x y z
N MET A 1 -58.25 39.47 64.48
CA MET A 1 -58.78 39.12 63.14
C MET A 1 -57.94 39.84 62.10
N SER A 2 -57.43 39.05 61.14
CA SER A 2 -56.72 39.37 59.90
C SER A 2 -55.44 40.21 59.94
N ALA A 3 -54.31 39.50 59.90
CA ALA A 3 -52.98 40.01 59.56
C ALA A 3 -52.88 40.38 58.07
N ALA A 4 -52.18 41.48 57.78
CA ALA A 4 -51.87 41.92 56.42
C ALA A 4 -50.78 41.03 55.78
N PRO A 5 -50.83 40.73 54.47
CA PRO A 5 -49.82 39.90 53.82
C PRO A 5 -48.54 40.70 53.51
N HIS A 6 -47.40 40.07 53.80
CA HIS A 6 -46.05 40.54 53.49
C HIS A 6 -45.79 40.61 51.96
N PRO A 7 -44.97 41.57 51.49
CA PRO A 7 -44.51 41.60 50.10
C PRO A 7 -43.49 40.48 49.82
N THR A 8 -43.65 39.79 48.70
CA THR A 8 -42.73 38.75 48.19
C THR A 8 -41.36 39.35 47.79
N PRO A 9 -40.24 38.66 48.06
CA PRO A 9 -38.93 39.11 47.62
C PRO A 9 -38.74 38.93 46.10
N PRO A 10 -37.87 39.72 45.44
CA PRO A 10 -37.57 39.55 44.03
C PRO A 10 -36.78 38.25 43.78
N PRO A 11 -36.87 37.67 42.57
CA PRO A 11 -36.12 36.47 42.23
C PRO A 11 -34.61 36.74 42.22
N PRO A 12 -33.77 35.75 42.57
CA PRO A 12 -32.32 35.90 42.59
C PRO A 12 -31.76 36.09 41.17
N ASP A 13 -30.74 36.95 41.10
CA ASP A 13 -29.99 37.38 39.93
C ASP A 13 -29.88 36.36 38.79
N ALA A 14 -30.33 36.78 37.60
CA ALA A 14 -29.97 36.13 36.35
C ALA A 14 -28.46 36.30 36.15
N ALA A 15 -27.72 35.19 36.28
CA ALA A 15 -26.31 35.14 35.92
C ALA A 15 -26.10 35.68 34.49
N PRO A 16 -25.06 36.51 34.25
CA PRO A 16 -24.79 37.02 32.92
C PRO A 16 -24.59 35.85 31.95
N ALA A 17 -25.36 35.84 30.87
CA ALA A 17 -25.23 34.86 29.80
C ALA A 17 -23.77 34.86 29.32
N LEU A 18 -23.09 33.72 29.49
CA LEU A 18 -21.78 33.48 28.90
C LEU A 18 -21.85 33.83 27.41
N PRO A 19 -20.90 34.61 26.87
CA PRO A 19 -20.89 34.89 25.45
C PRO A 19 -20.84 33.56 24.73
N THR A 20 -21.89 33.27 23.95
CA THR A 20 -21.93 32.14 23.04
C THR A 20 -20.81 32.33 22.04
N GLY A 21 -19.63 31.78 22.35
CA GLY A 21 -18.50 31.77 21.45
C GLY A 21 -18.97 31.22 20.11
N ALA A 22 -18.70 31.97 19.04
CA ALA A 22 -18.97 31.50 17.68
C ALA A 22 -18.47 30.05 17.55
N PRO A 23 -19.25 29.13 16.96
CA PRO A 23 -18.81 27.76 16.80
C PRO A 23 -17.47 27.77 16.08
N ALA A 24 -16.45 27.20 16.72
CA ALA A 24 -15.11 27.08 16.12
C ALA A 24 -15.29 26.56 14.68
N PRO A 25 -14.67 27.20 13.67
CA PRO A 25 -14.85 26.80 12.28
C PRO A 25 -14.57 25.30 12.19
N ARG A 26 -15.56 24.52 11.74
CA ARG A 26 -15.43 23.07 11.56
C ARG A 26 -14.18 22.84 10.73
N ALA A 27 -13.12 22.30 11.34
CA ALA A 27 -11.86 22.09 10.65
C ALA A 27 -12.11 21.28 9.37
N THR A 28 -12.02 21.94 8.21
CA THR A 28 -12.29 21.32 6.92
C THR A 28 -11.14 20.38 6.58
N GLY A 29 -11.45 19.22 6.03
CA GLY A 29 -10.45 18.30 5.47
C GLY A 29 -9.79 18.86 4.20
N LEU A 30 -9.06 18.01 3.48
CA LEU A 30 -8.50 18.40 2.19
C LEU A 30 -9.60 18.62 1.13
N PRO A 31 -9.40 19.54 0.17
CA PRO A 31 -10.40 19.84 -0.84
C PRO A 31 -10.64 18.62 -1.75
N ARG A 32 -11.86 18.50 -2.28
CA ARG A 32 -12.27 17.39 -3.16
C ARG A 32 -11.36 17.26 -4.39
N ALA A 33 -10.82 18.36 -4.90
CA ALA A 33 -9.87 18.37 -6.01
C ALA A 33 -8.63 17.51 -5.75
N VAL A 34 -8.09 17.51 -4.52
CA VAL A 34 -6.92 16.67 -4.19
C VAL A 34 -7.28 15.19 -4.30
N TRP A 35 -8.46 14.79 -3.83
CA TRP A 35 -8.94 13.41 -3.95
C TRP A 35 -9.19 13.00 -5.41
N ALA A 36 -9.71 13.92 -6.23
CA ALA A 36 -9.86 13.70 -7.67
C ALA A 36 -8.50 13.51 -8.36
N LEU A 37 -7.48 14.31 -8.01
CA LEU A 37 -6.11 14.14 -8.52
C LEU A 37 -5.50 12.81 -8.09
N VAL A 38 -5.67 12.40 -6.83
CA VAL A 38 -5.21 11.08 -6.35
C VAL A 38 -5.88 9.97 -7.15
N ALA A 39 -7.21 9.99 -7.30
CA ALA A 39 -7.92 8.98 -8.08
C ALA A 39 -7.48 8.98 -9.56
N ALA A 40 -7.28 10.15 -10.16
CA ALA A 40 -6.80 10.28 -11.52
C ALA A 40 -5.40 9.67 -11.68
N LEU A 41 -4.45 9.96 -10.77
CA LEU A 41 -3.12 9.37 -10.80
C LEU A 41 -3.13 7.84 -10.69
N TYR A 42 -4.09 7.27 -9.96
CA TYR A 42 -4.25 5.82 -9.83
C TYR A 42 -4.86 5.16 -11.07
N VAL A 43 -5.79 5.83 -11.75
CA VAL A 43 -6.54 5.24 -12.89
C VAL A 43 -5.86 5.50 -14.23
N VAL A 44 -5.25 6.68 -14.39
CA VAL A 44 -4.69 7.14 -15.67
C VAL A 44 -3.27 6.63 -15.88
N LEU A 45 -2.47 6.53 -14.82
CA LEU A 45 -1.08 6.09 -14.88
C LEU A 45 -1.02 4.58 -15.12
N PHE A 46 -0.17 4.16 -16.06
CA PHE A 46 0.01 2.75 -16.41
C PHE A 46 1.50 2.45 -16.65
N PRO A 47 2.35 2.46 -15.61
CA PRO A 47 3.76 2.17 -15.74
C PRO A 47 3.95 0.67 -16.02
N TYR A 48 3.84 0.28 -17.29
CA TYR A 48 3.99 -1.08 -17.78
C TYR A 48 4.89 -1.08 -19.01
N HIS A 49 5.85 -2.00 -19.04
CA HIS A 49 6.84 -2.11 -20.12
C HIS A 49 6.89 -3.56 -20.59
N PRO A 50 6.13 -3.94 -21.64
CA PRO A 50 6.00 -5.34 -22.10
C PRO A 50 7.34 -6.04 -22.34
N GLY A 51 8.32 -5.30 -22.87
CA GLY A 51 9.67 -5.82 -23.16
C GLY A 51 10.43 -6.30 -21.92
N LEU A 52 10.06 -5.84 -20.71
CA LEU A 52 10.64 -6.35 -19.46
C LEU A 52 10.22 -7.77 -19.13
N ARG A 53 9.08 -8.23 -19.67
CA ARG A 53 8.51 -9.55 -19.37
C ARG A 53 8.43 -9.82 -17.86
N SER A 54 7.85 -8.85 -17.12
CA SER A 54 7.76 -8.84 -15.65
C SER A 54 7.42 -10.22 -15.08
N PRO A 55 8.37 -10.90 -14.41
CA PRO A 55 8.16 -12.28 -13.95
C PRO A 55 7.13 -12.34 -12.83
N ASN A 56 6.90 -11.23 -12.13
CA ASN A 56 5.92 -11.16 -11.06
C ASN A 56 4.49 -11.01 -11.61
N GLU A 57 4.30 -10.38 -12.76
CA GLU A 57 2.94 -10.10 -13.24
C GLU A 57 2.49 -11.11 -14.28
N LEU A 58 3.38 -11.41 -15.25
CA LEU A 58 3.00 -12.22 -16.39
C LEU A 58 2.84 -13.69 -16.02
N CYS A 59 3.61 -14.26 -15.08
CA CYS A 59 3.38 -15.64 -14.66
C CYS A 59 1.95 -15.85 -14.12
N ARG A 60 1.43 -14.90 -13.33
CA ARG A 60 0.07 -14.93 -12.77
C ARG A 60 -0.99 -14.81 -13.88
N LEU A 61 -0.76 -13.90 -14.83
CA LEU A 61 -1.67 -13.73 -15.97
C LEU A 61 -1.59 -14.90 -16.95
N TRP A 62 -0.45 -15.61 -17.04
CA TRP A 62 -0.31 -16.78 -17.90
C TRP A 62 -1.08 -17.94 -17.31
N GLN A 63 -1.06 -18.07 -15.97
CA GLN A 63 -1.95 -19.00 -15.28
C GLN A 63 -3.41 -18.61 -15.46
N THR A 64 -3.74 -17.32 -15.45
CA THR A 64 -5.10 -16.86 -15.76
C THR A 64 -5.54 -17.28 -17.16
N ARG A 65 -4.66 -17.11 -18.17
CA ARG A 65 -4.92 -17.56 -19.54
C ARG A 65 -5.08 -19.08 -19.61
N ALA A 66 -4.16 -19.85 -19.03
CA ALA A 66 -4.20 -21.31 -19.02
C ALA A 66 -5.51 -21.84 -18.39
N LEU A 67 -5.97 -21.24 -17.30
CA LEU A 67 -7.23 -21.60 -16.65
C LEU A 67 -8.45 -21.41 -17.58
N VAL A 68 -8.45 -20.38 -18.42
CA VAL A 68 -9.61 -20.00 -19.26
C VAL A 68 -9.53 -20.55 -20.69
N GLU A 69 -8.34 -20.60 -21.28
CA GLU A 69 -8.11 -21.06 -22.65
C GLU A 69 -7.89 -22.57 -22.74
N ASP A 70 -7.19 -23.16 -21.76
CA ASP A 70 -6.76 -24.55 -21.82
C ASP A 70 -7.40 -25.43 -20.71
N GLY A 71 -8.01 -24.82 -19.70
CA GLY A 71 -8.58 -25.54 -18.55
C GLY A 71 -7.52 -26.21 -17.67
N THR A 72 -6.28 -25.72 -17.69
CA THR A 72 -5.14 -26.30 -16.97
C THR A 72 -4.64 -25.39 -15.85
N LEU A 73 -4.04 -26.00 -14.82
CA LEU A 73 -3.33 -25.28 -13.75
C LEU A 73 -1.91 -24.89 -14.17
N ASP A 74 -1.27 -25.71 -15.00
CA ASP A 74 0.05 -25.46 -15.54
C ASP A 74 0.00 -24.48 -16.71
N ILE A 75 1.08 -23.75 -16.89
CA ILE A 75 1.19 -22.66 -17.87
C ILE A 75 1.99 -23.06 -19.11
N ASN A 76 2.23 -24.36 -19.34
CA ASN A 76 3.12 -24.83 -20.40
C ASN A 76 2.67 -24.34 -21.78
N GLN A 77 1.36 -24.37 -22.05
CA GLN A 77 0.82 -23.88 -23.32
C GLN A 77 0.89 -22.35 -23.41
N ALA A 78 0.58 -21.63 -22.34
CA ALA A 78 0.72 -20.17 -22.30
C ALA A 78 2.18 -19.71 -22.52
N LEU A 79 3.17 -20.46 -22.03
CA LEU A 79 4.59 -20.21 -22.29
C LEU A 79 4.95 -20.38 -23.77
N ARG A 80 4.37 -21.37 -24.46
CA ARG A 80 4.57 -21.56 -25.90
C ARG A 80 3.92 -20.45 -26.72
N ASP A 81 2.71 -20.07 -26.33
CA ASP A 81 1.88 -19.15 -27.11
C ASP A 81 2.29 -17.69 -26.95
N TYR A 82 2.67 -17.30 -25.74
CA TYR A 82 2.88 -15.91 -25.37
C TYR A 82 4.32 -15.61 -24.94
N GLY A 83 5.21 -16.60 -25.07
CA GLY A 83 6.63 -16.49 -24.76
C GLY A 83 6.98 -16.71 -23.29
N PRO A 84 8.29 -16.80 -22.99
CA PRO A 84 8.81 -17.14 -21.68
C PRO A 84 8.55 -16.04 -20.64
N VAL A 85 8.47 -16.46 -19.37
CA VAL A 85 8.40 -15.61 -18.17
C VAL A 85 9.17 -16.27 -17.03
N GLY A 86 9.66 -15.47 -16.07
CA GLY A 86 10.39 -15.95 -14.89
C GLY A 86 9.49 -16.25 -13.68
N ASP A 87 10.12 -16.43 -12.50
CA ASP A 87 9.47 -16.73 -11.21
C ASP A 87 8.55 -17.96 -11.25
N LEU A 88 9.01 -19.04 -11.88
CA LEU A 88 8.26 -20.29 -12.03
C LEU A 88 8.71 -21.39 -11.07
N SER A 89 7.76 -22.28 -10.79
CA SER A 89 7.98 -23.58 -10.17
C SER A 89 7.76 -24.69 -11.19
N VAL A 90 8.48 -25.80 -11.06
CA VAL A 90 8.39 -26.95 -11.96
C VAL A 90 8.17 -28.25 -11.18
N MET A 91 7.19 -29.03 -11.59
CA MET A 91 6.96 -30.38 -11.07
C MET A 91 6.55 -31.31 -12.21
N ASN A 92 7.22 -32.45 -12.37
CA ASN A 92 6.92 -33.45 -13.40
C ASN A 92 6.80 -32.85 -14.82
N GLY A 93 7.69 -31.90 -15.16
CA GLY A 93 7.69 -31.22 -16.46
C GLY A 93 6.59 -30.17 -16.67
N LYS A 94 5.77 -29.90 -15.64
CA LYS A 94 4.74 -28.86 -15.64
C LYS A 94 5.21 -27.61 -14.92
N TYR A 95 4.96 -26.46 -15.50
CA TYR A 95 5.34 -25.16 -14.99
C TYR A 95 4.16 -24.44 -14.36
N TYR A 96 4.39 -23.84 -13.20
CA TYR A 96 3.41 -23.07 -12.45
C TYR A 96 4.04 -21.75 -11.99
N PRO A 97 3.27 -20.69 -11.74
CA PRO A 97 3.77 -19.55 -10.99
C PRO A 97 4.28 -20.01 -9.61
N SER A 98 5.43 -19.52 -9.19
CA SER A 98 5.98 -19.82 -7.85
C SER A 98 5.23 -19.15 -6.70
N LYS A 99 4.34 -18.22 -7.04
CA LYS A 99 3.63 -17.36 -6.10
C LYS A 99 2.29 -17.98 -5.68
N ALA A 100 1.73 -17.46 -4.60
CA ALA A 100 0.40 -17.87 -4.16
C ALA A 100 -0.68 -17.54 -5.22
N PRO A 101 -1.68 -18.42 -5.40
CA PRO A 101 -2.52 -18.44 -6.60
C PRO A 101 -3.64 -17.41 -6.65
N LEU A 102 -3.98 -16.72 -5.53
CA LEU A 102 -5.22 -15.94 -5.47
C LEU A 102 -5.37 -14.91 -6.59
N LEU A 103 -4.30 -14.17 -6.93
CA LEU A 103 -4.37 -13.16 -8.00
C LEU A 103 -4.64 -13.79 -9.38
N SER A 104 -4.02 -14.93 -9.69
CA SER A 104 -4.26 -15.64 -10.96
C SER A 104 -5.73 -16.06 -11.09
N PHE A 105 -6.29 -16.63 -10.02
CA PHE A 105 -7.70 -17.04 -10.01
C PHE A 105 -8.65 -15.85 -10.00
N ALA A 106 -8.31 -14.76 -9.28
CA ALA A 106 -9.13 -13.55 -9.25
C ALA A 106 -9.18 -12.84 -10.62
N ALA A 107 -8.16 -13.02 -11.48
CA ALA A 107 -8.13 -12.46 -12.83
C ALA A 107 -8.90 -13.27 -13.86
N VAL A 108 -9.31 -14.51 -13.55
CA VAL A 108 -10.12 -15.36 -14.45
C VAL A 108 -11.38 -14.63 -14.96
N PRO A 109 -12.26 -14.07 -14.10
CA PRO A 109 -13.45 -13.36 -14.58
C PRO A 109 -13.10 -12.10 -15.40
N VAL A 110 -11.99 -11.41 -15.08
CA VAL A 110 -11.54 -10.24 -15.84
C VAL A 110 -11.12 -10.67 -17.24
N TYR A 111 -10.26 -11.67 -17.36
CA TYR A 111 -9.80 -12.20 -18.64
C TYR A 111 -10.96 -12.77 -19.47
N ALA A 112 -11.88 -13.52 -18.86
CA ALA A 112 -13.05 -14.06 -19.56
C ALA A 112 -13.94 -12.96 -20.16
N ALA A 113 -14.17 -11.87 -19.41
CA ALA A 113 -14.92 -10.71 -19.91
C ALA A 113 -14.18 -10.02 -21.07
N LEU A 114 -12.86 -9.80 -20.94
CA LEU A 114 -12.05 -9.21 -22.02
C LEU A 114 -12.03 -10.09 -23.26
N ARG A 115 -12.00 -11.42 -23.10
CA ARG A 115 -12.05 -12.38 -24.20
C ARG A 115 -13.39 -12.31 -24.92
N ALA A 116 -14.50 -12.19 -24.20
CA ALA A 116 -15.81 -11.99 -24.82
C ALA A 116 -15.85 -10.68 -25.64
N VAL A 117 -15.31 -9.59 -25.10
CA VAL A 117 -15.20 -8.29 -25.82
C VAL A 117 -14.28 -8.38 -27.03
N GLY A 118 -13.18 -9.13 -26.94
CA GLY A 118 -12.20 -9.35 -28.01
C GLY A 118 -12.65 -10.28 -29.13
N GLY A 119 -13.89 -10.78 -29.11
CA GLY A 119 -14.43 -11.67 -30.15
C GLY A 119 -14.32 -13.17 -29.83
N GLY A 120 -14.10 -13.56 -28.58
CA GLY A 120 -14.34 -14.92 -28.05
C GLY A 120 -13.34 -16.01 -28.46
N HIS A 121 -12.46 -15.76 -29.43
CA HIS A 121 -11.46 -16.72 -29.90
C HIS A 121 -10.24 -16.80 -28.97
N ARG A 122 -9.42 -17.83 -29.15
CA ARG A 122 -8.11 -17.96 -28.50
C ARG A 122 -7.23 -16.80 -28.97
N TYR A 123 -6.40 -16.21 -28.10
CA TYR A 123 -5.56 -15.04 -28.42
C TYR A 123 -6.30 -13.71 -28.59
N ALA A 124 -7.62 -13.66 -28.38
CA ALA A 124 -8.44 -12.46 -28.58
C ALA A 124 -8.04 -11.26 -27.68
N VAL A 125 -7.33 -11.51 -26.58
CA VAL A 125 -6.94 -10.46 -25.60
C VAL A 125 -5.44 -10.17 -25.69
N PRO A 126 -5.05 -8.98 -26.18
CA PRO A 126 -3.65 -8.54 -26.16
C PRO A 126 -3.13 -8.36 -24.72
N GLU A 127 -1.80 -8.33 -24.56
CA GLU A 127 -1.17 -8.26 -23.22
C GLU A 127 -1.45 -6.94 -22.48
N VAL A 128 -1.29 -5.81 -23.16
CA VAL A 128 -1.52 -4.46 -22.59
C VAL A 128 -2.90 -4.32 -21.93
N PRO A 129 -4.03 -4.60 -22.62
CA PRO A 129 -5.35 -4.48 -22.01
C PRO A 129 -5.56 -5.53 -20.90
N LEU A 130 -5.02 -6.74 -21.05
CA LEU A 130 -5.08 -7.75 -19.98
C LEU A 130 -4.43 -7.24 -18.69
N VAL A 131 -3.20 -6.73 -18.78
CA VAL A 131 -2.47 -6.19 -17.63
C VAL A 131 -3.19 -4.98 -17.07
N PHE A 132 -3.60 -4.04 -17.92
CA PHE A 132 -4.30 -2.82 -17.51
C PHE A 132 -5.58 -3.13 -16.71
N PHE A 133 -6.49 -3.93 -17.27
CA PHE A 133 -7.76 -4.22 -16.61
C PHE A 133 -7.58 -5.12 -15.38
N SER A 134 -6.62 -6.05 -15.40
CA SER A 134 -6.32 -6.87 -14.21
C SER A 134 -5.81 -6.00 -13.06
N ARG A 135 -4.90 -5.05 -13.33
CA ARG A 135 -4.49 -4.05 -12.33
C ARG A 135 -5.67 -3.19 -11.89
N LEU A 136 -6.45 -2.66 -12.83
CA LEU A 136 -7.58 -1.79 -12.52
C LEU A 136 -8.54 -2.44 -11.50
N PHE A 137 -8.99 -3.66 -11.78
CA PHE A 137 -10.01 -4.31 -10.95
C PHE A 137 -9.48 -4.98 -9.69
N LEU A 138 -8.22 -5.47 -9.69
CA LEU A 138 -7.72 -6.32 -8.60
C LEU A 138 -6.67 -5.64 -7.71
N THR A 139 -6.07 -4.53 -8.16
CA THR A 139 -5.08 -3.79 -7.37
C THR A 139 -5.44 -2.31 -7.20
N VAL A 140 -5.83 -1.61 -8.26
CA VAL A 140 -6.13 -0.16 -8.24
C VAL A 140 -7.44 0.16 -7.50
N LEU A 141 -8.58 -0.34 -7.99
CA LEU A 141 -9.88 -0.07 -7.37
C LEU A 141 -9.97 -0.58 -5.91
N PRO A 142 -9.46 -1.78 -5.57
CA PRO A 142 -9.38 -2.21 -4.18
C PRO A 142 -8.51 -1.28 -3.31
N THR A 143 -7.42 -0.73 -3.87
CA THR A 143 -6.60 0.26 -3.16
C THR A 143 -7.36 1.56 -2.93
N LEU A 144 -8.10 2.07 -3.92
CA LEU A 144 -8.95 3.26 -3.71
C LEU A 144 -10.01 3.02 -2.62
N GLY A 145 -10.57 1.81 -2.57
CA GLY A 145 -11.44 1.37 -1.47
C GLY A 145 -10.72 1.35 -0.10
N LEU A 146 -9.47 0.86 -0.07
CA LEU A 146 -8.62 0.92 1.12
C LEU A 146 -8.36 2.36 1.58
N LEU A 147 -8.08 3.30 0.67
CA LEU A 147 -7.88 4.71 1.01
C LEU A 147 -9.12 5.29 1.72
N TRP A 148 -10.31 4.91 1.28
CA TRP A 148 -11.55 5.28 1.96
C TRP A 148 -11.66 4.70 3.37
N LEU A 149 -11.33 3.41 3.56
CA LEU A 149 -11.33 2.76 4.87
C LEU A 149 -10.30 3.39 5.82
N VAL A 150 -9.08 3.62 5.35
CA VAL A 150 -7.99 4.27 6.09
C VAL A 150 -8.42 5.65 6.52
N ARG A 151 -8.96 6.46 5.61
CA ARG A 151 -9.45 7.81 5.93
C ARG A 151 -10.51 7.77 7.02
N ARG A 152 -11.47 6.85 6.92
CA ARG A 152 -12.54 6.71 7.91
C ARG A 152 -12.02 6.28 9.27
N PHE A 153 -11.05 5.36 9.30
CA PHE A 153 -10.36 4.95 10.51
C PHE A 153 -9.60 6.12 11.15
N LEU A 154 -8.75 6.81 10.39
CA LEU A 154 -7.94 7.92 10.90
C LEU A 154 -8.80 9.08 11.44
N ARG A 155 -9.94 9.37 10.81
CA ARG A 155 -10.91 10.38 11.27
C ARG A 155 -11.56 10.08 12.62
N ALA A 156 -11.48 8.84 13.12
CA ALA A 156 -11.93 8.51 14.46
C ALA A 156 -10.96 8.97 15.55
N PHE A 157 -9.70 9.28 15.19
CA PHE A 157 -8.64 9.59 16.16
C PHE A 157 -7.97 10.95 15.91
N LEU A 158 -8.05 11.47 14.68
CA LEU A 158 -7.31 12.65 14.23
C LEU A 158 -8.27 13.72 13.70
N SER A 159 -7.80 14.98 13.67
CA SER A 159 -8.55 16.05 13.02
C SER A 159 -8.77 15.75 11.51
N PRO A 160 -9.86 16.23 10.89
CA PRO A 160 -10.15 15.95 9.48
C PRO A 160 -9.00 16.29 8.53
N LEU A 161 -8.25 17.36 8.84
CA LEU A 161 -7.12 17.80 8.02
C LEU A 161 -5.93 16.85 8.11
N VAL A 162 -5.55 16.39 9.33
CA VAL A 162 -4.44 15.43 9.49
C VAL A 162 -4.82 14.07 8.93
N ALA A 163 -6.04 13.59 9.20
CA ALA A 163 -6.51 12.31 8.66
C ALA A 163 -6.48 12.30 7.13
N ASP A 164 -6.98 13.36 6.48
CA ASP A 164 -6.96 13.48 5.02
C ASP A 164 -5.52 13.62 4.50
N GLY A 165 -4.68 14.44 5.14
CA GLY A 165 -3.28 14.61 4.76
C GLY A 165 -2.48 13.32 4.83
N VAL A 166 -2.55 12.59 5.94
CA VAL A 166 -1.88 11.29 6.11
C VAL A 166 -2.39 10.25 5.12
N THR A 167 -3.69 10.23 4.83
CA THR A 167 -4.24 9.30 3.83
C THR A 167 -3.72 9.61 2.43
N VAL A 168 -3.65 10.89 2.03
CA VAL A 168 -3.09 11.30 0.73
C VAL A 168 -1.58 11.02 0.66
N THR A 169 -0.86 11.25 1.75
CA THR A 169 0.56 10.88 1.87
C THR A 169 0.77 9.37 1.76
N TYR A 170 -0.09 8.55 2.38
CA TYR A 170 -0.07 7.10 2.17
C TYR A 170 -0.35 6.74 0.71
N ALA A 171 -1.36 7.38 0.10
CA ALA A 171 -1.79 7.08 -1.26
C ALA A 171 -0.71 7.32 -2.31
N LEU A 172 0.10 8.38 -2.22
CA LEU A 172 1.08 8.73 -3.26
C LEU A 172 2.53 8.71 -2.77
N GLY A 173 2.75 8.83 -1.46
CA GLY A 173 4.07 8.89 -0.84
C GLY A 173 4.50 7.58 -0.17
N SER A 174 3.84 6.48 -0.47
CA SER A 174 4.20 5.16 0.05
C SER A 174 4.15 4.09 -1.02
N LEU A 175 4.68 2.92 -0.65
CA LEU A 175 4.67 1.69 -1.46
C LEU A 175 3.28 1.37 -2.04
N ALA A 176 2.20 1.82 -1.39
CA ALA A 176 0.84 1.64 -1.88
C ALA A 176 0.64 2.15 -3.32
N PHE A 177 1.26 3.27 -3.70
CA PHE A 177 1.11 3.80 -5.04
C PHE A 177 1.73 2.85 -6.06
N SER A 178 3.01 2.52 -5.89
CA SER A 178 3.75 1.61 -6.78
C SER A 178 3.08 0.25 -6.92
N TYR A 179 2.77 -0.42 -5.80
CA TYR A 179 2.22 -1.78 -5.86
C TYR A 179 0.74 -1.84 -6.17
N SER A 180 0.00 -0.73 -6.12
CA SER A 180 -1.35 -0.68 -6.70
C SER A 180 -1.31 -0.69 -8.24
N LEU A 181 -0.24 -0.13 -8.82
CA LEU A 181 -0.02 -0.03 -10.27
C LEU A 181 0.79 -1.19 -10.82
N LEU A 182 1.05 -2.23 -10.04
CA LEU A 182 1.68 -3.47 -10.47
C LEU A 182 0.74 -4.63 -10.15
N PHE A 183 0.66 -5.62 -11.04
CA PHE A 183 -0.13 -6.84 -10.81
C PHE A 183 0.61 -7.82 -9.87
N MET A 184 0.93 -7.33 -8.68
CA MET A 184 1.62 -8.04 -7.60
C MET A 184 0.70 -8.14 -6.38
N SER A 185 0.89 -9.19 -5.57
CA SER A 185 0.06 -9.48 -4.39
C SER A 185 0.23 -8.49 -3.23
N HIS A 186 1.29 -7.69 -3.20
CA HIS A 186 1.69 -6.90 -2.02
C HIS A 186 0.65 -5.86 -1.61
N GLN A 187 0.12 -5.08 -2.57
CA GLN A 187 -0.90 -4.09 -2.24
C GLN A 187 -2.27 -4.73 -1.99
N THR A 188 -2.65 -5.76 -2.76
CA THR A 188 -3.85 -6.55 -2.46
C THR A 188 -3.80 -7.14 -1.04
N THR A 189 -2.62 -7.56 -0.59
CA THR A 189 -2.38 -8.01 0.79
C THR A 189 -2.63 -6.90 1.80
N ALA A 190 -2.14 -5.68 1.54
CA ALA A 190 -2.42 -4.53 2.40
C ALA A 190 -3.92 -4.19 2.46
N VAL A 191 -4.62 -4.26 1.33
CA VAL A 191 -6.09 -4.08 1.24
C VAL A 191 -6.82 -5.10 2.10
N LEU A 192 -6.50 -6.39 1.94
CA LEU A 192 -7.14 -7.48 2.68
C LEU A 192 -6.85 -7.39 4.18
N LEU A 193 -5.59 -7.18 4.57
CA LEU A 193 -5.19 -7.02 5.96
C LEU A 193 -5.93 -5.87 6.63
N PHE A 194 -5.97 -4.70 5.99
CA PHE A 194 -6.60 -3.53 6.58
C PHE A 194 -8.14 -3.64 6.54
N ALA A 195 -8.74 -4.28 5.54
CA ALA A 195 -10.18 -4.56 5.54
C ALA A 195 -10.57 -5.52 6.67
N GLY A 196 -9.76 -6.56 6.91
CA GLY A 196 -9.94 -7.47 8.04
C GLY A 196 -9.78 -6.77 9.39
N PHE A 197 -8.73 -5.95 9.53
CA PHE A 197 -8.56 -5.06 10.69
C PHE A 197 -9.76 -4.13 10.87
N TYR A 198 -10.23 -3.50 9.81
CA TYR A 198 -11.34 -2.56 9.86
C TYR A 198 -12.60 -3.25 10.37
N ALA A 199 -12.91 -4.45 9.89
CA ALA A 199 -14.02 -5.26 10.42
C ALA A 199 -13.86 -5.54 11.93
N LEU A 200 -12.67 -5.97 12.38
CA LEU A 200 -12.37 -6.18 13.79
C LEU A 200 -12.49 -4.90 14.62
N TRP A 201 -12.04 -3.77 14.08
CA TRP A 201 -12.14 -2.46 14.72
C TRP A 201 -13.61 -2.02 14.89
N ARG A 202 -14.45 -2.22 13.88
CA ARG A 202 -15.91 -1.96 13.97
C ARG A 202 -16.60 -2.88 14.98
N LEU A 203 -16.20 -4.15 15.05
CA LEU A 203 -16.70 -5.12 16.04
C LEU A 203 -16.32 -4.72 17.47
N ALA A 204 -15.06 -4.33 17.69
CA ALA A 204 -14.56 -3.91 19.01
C ALA A 204 -15.31 -2.69 19.56
N ARG A 205 -15.85 -1.85 18.67
CA ARG A 205 -16.66 -0.67 19.00
C ARG A 205 -18.17 -0.97 19.09
N GLY A 206 -18.58 -2.22 18.91
CA GLY A 206 -20.00 -2.62 18.90
C GLY A 206 -20.79 -2.10 17.70
N GLU A 207 -20.12 -1.57 16.67
CA GLU A 207 -20.78 -0.99 15.51
C GLU A 207 -21.20 -2.06 14.49
N TRP A 208 -20.53 -3.22 14.51
CA TRP A 208 -20.85 -4.40 13.70
C TRP A 208 -21.27 -5.56 14.60
N ARG A 209 -22.11 -6.46 14.07
CA ARG A 209 -22.52 -7.71 14.72
C ARG A 209 -21.45 -8.79 14.55
N ASP A 210 -21.46 -9.81 15.41
CA ASP A 210 -20.50 -10.94 15.41
C ASP A 210 -20.24 -11.58 14.04
N ARG A 211 -21.20 -11.55 13.09
CA ARG A 211 -20.97 -12.01 11.71
C ARG A 211 -19.81 -11.29 11.01
N GLY A 212 -19.41 -10.11 11.47
CA GLY A 212 -18.21 -9.41 11.01
C GLY A 212 -16.92 -10.22 11.19
N TYR A 213 -16.87 -11.16 12.14
CA TYR A 213 -15.71 -12.05 12.30
C TYR A 213 -15.53 -12.95 11.07
N VAL A 214 -16.61 -13.29 10.35
CA VAL A 214 -16.54 -14.02 9.06
C VAL A 214 -15.83 -13.16 8.01
N VAL A 215 -16.11 -11.86 7.96
CA VAL A 215 -15.43 -10.94 7.04
C VAL A 215 -13.94 -10.82 7.39
N ALA A 216 -13.62 -10.66 8.68
CA ALA A 216 -12.23 -10.62 9.14
C ALA A 216 -11.47 -11.92 8.81
N GLY A 217 -12.12 -13.07 9.00
CA GLY A 217 -11.62 -14.38 8.63
C GLY A 217 -11.39 -14.56 7.14
N ALA A 218 -12.37 -14.16 6.31
CA ALA A 218 -12.27 -14.19 4.85
C ALA A 218 -11.09 -13.34 4.36
N CYS A 219 -10.95 -12.12 4.88
CA CYS A 219 -9.79 -11.27 4.60
C CYS A 219 -8.47 -11.94 5.01
N ALA A 220 -8.40 -12.54 6.21
CA ALA A 220 -7.19 -13.22 6.69
C ALA A 220 -6.81 -14.45 5.83
N GLY A 221 -7.78 -15.30 5.49
CA GLY A 221 -7.54 -16.44 4.61
C GLY A 221 -7.12 -16.01 3.20
N ALA A 222 -7.80 -15.01 2.65
CA ALA A 222 -7.45 -14.41 1.36
C ALA A 222 -6.05 -13.77 1.38
N THR A 223 -5.64 -13.12 2.47
CA THR A 223 -4.29 -12.58 2.62
C THR A 223 -3.23 -13.66 2.42
N VAL A 224 -3.38 -14.81 3.08
CA VAL A 224 -2.41 -15.92 2.95
C VAL A 224 -2.43 -16.53 1.55
N ALA A 225 -3.62 -16.63 0.93
CA ALA A 225 -3.77 -17.12 -0.44
C ALA A 225 -3.23 -16.14 -1.51
N ALA A 226 -3.14 -14.84 -1.21
CA ALA A 226 -2.50 -13.84 -2.05
C ALA A 226 -0.99 -13.81 -1.87
N GLU A 227 -0.53 -13.95 -0.63
CA GLU A 227 0.86 -13.78 -0.25
C GLU A 227 1.16 -14.54 1.04
N TYR A 228 2.03 -15.55 0.98
CA TYR A 228 2.37 -16.38 2.14
C TYR A 228 2.95 -15.54 3.29
N THR A 229 3.76 -14.53 2.96
CA THR A 229 4.35 -13.61 3.95
C THR A 229 3.30 -12.70 4.62
N GLY A 230 2.11 -12.59 4.05
CA GLY A 230 0.96 -11.90 4.64
C GLY A 230 0.47 -12.52 5.95
N ALA A 231 0.84 -13.77 6.24
CA ALA A 231 0.56 -14.42 7.53
C ALA A 231 1.06 -13.61 8.73
N LEU A 232 2.18 -12.87 8.58
CA LEU A 232 2.71 -11.98 9.63
C LEU A 232 1.73 -10.87 9.99
N GLY A 233 1.07 -10.28 9.00
CA GLY A 233 0.01 -9.29 9.23
C GLY A 233 -1.24 -9.90 9.87
N VAL A 234 -1.60 -11.14 9.48
CA VAL A 234 -2.74 -11.87 10.07
C VAL A 234 -2.52 -12.14 11.56
N LEU A 235 -1.29 -12.45 11.98
CA LEU A 235 -0.95 -12.58 13.42
C LEU A 235 -1.22 -11.28 14.18
N GLY A 236 -0.94 -10.12 13.57
CA GLY A 236 -1.31 -8.81 14.11
C GLY A 236 -2.83 -8.66 14.29
N LEU A 237 -3.63 -9.09 13.31
CA LEU A 237 -5.09 -9.06 13.40
C LEU A 237 -5.63 -9.96 14.51
N ILE A 238 -5.09 -11.18 14.62
CA ILE A 238 -5.44 -12.14 15.69
C ILE A 238 -5.11 -11.52 17.05
N LEU A 239 -3.93 -10.92 17.20
CA LEU A 239 -3.55 -10.23 18.43
C LEU A 239 -4.53 -9.10 18.77
N TYR A 240 -4.91 -8.27 17.80
CA TYR A 240 -5.89 -7.19 18.00
C TYR A 240 -7.25 -7.74 18.46
N ALA A 241 -7.75 -8.79 17.81
CA ALA A 241 -9.00 -9.45 18.20
C ALA A 241 -8.93 -10.02 19.63
N CYS A 242 -7.85 -10.70 19.97
CA CYS A 242 -7.63 -11.24 21.33
C CYS A 242 -7.58 -10.12 22.37
N LEU A 243 -6.81 -9.05 22.14
CA LEU A 243 -6.67 -7.94 23.09
C LEU A 243 -7.99 -7.20 23.33
N THR A 244 -8.79 -7.00 22.28
CA THR A 244 -10.09 -6.33 22.38
C THR A 244 -11.14 -7.20 23.08
N LEU A 245 -11.18 -8.50 22.80
CA LEU A 245 -12.11 -9.43 23.44
C LEU A 245 -11.77 -9.72 24.90
N LEU A 246 -10.48 -9.98 25.19
CA LEU A 246 -10.01 -10.34 26.52
C LEU A 246 -9.83 -9.11 27.43
N GLY A 247 -9.76 -7.92 26.86
CA GLY A 247 -9.66 -6.64 27.58
C GLY A 247 -10.98 -6.09 28.11
N THR A 248 -12.11 -6.76 27.85
CA THR A 248 -13.44 -6.39 28.38
C THR A 248 -13.53 -6.63 29.89
N PRO A 249 -14.42 -5.94 30.64
CA PRO A 249 -14.59 -6.16 32.08
C PRO A 249 -15.37 -7.44 32.42
N ASP A 250 -15.83 -8.21 31.43
CA ASP A 250 -16.68 -9.40 31.63
C ASP A 250 -16.00 -10.50 32.47
N PRO A 251 -16.74 -11.43 33.09
CA PRO A 251 -16.16 -12.61 33.73
C PRO A 251 -15.34 -13.47 32.75
N TRP A 252 -14.28 -14.13 33.23
CA TRP A 252 -13.35 -14.92 32.39
C TRP A 252 -14.05 -15.96 31.50
N ALA A 253 -15.03 -16.69 32.05
CA ALA A 253 -15.80 -17.69 31.31
C ALA A 253 -16.62 -17.09 30.15
N VAL A 254 -17.03 -15.82 30.24
CA VAL A 254 -17.72 -15.10 29.17
C VAL A 254 -16.72 -14.66 28.10
N ARG A 255 -15.54 -14.19 28.50
CA ARG A 255 -14.46 -13.81 27.57
C ARG A 255 -14.02 -14.99 26.71
N LEU A 256 -13.83 -16.17 27.31
CA LEU A 256 -13.49 -17.39 26.58
C LEU A 256 -14.59 -17.83 25.60
N ARG A 257 -15.86 -17.71 25.98
CA ARG A 257 -16.99 -17.99 25.08
C ARG A 257 -17.02 -17.02 23.89
N LYS A 258 -16.80 -15.72 24.13
CA LYS A 258 -16.71 -14.70 23.07
C LYS A 258 -15.53 -15.01 22.13
N LEU A 259 -14.37 -15.34 22.68
CA LEU A 259 -13.19 -15.72 21.92
C LEU A 259 -13.45 -16.97 21.06
N GLY A 260 -14.01 -18.04 21.65
CA GLY A 260 -14.35 -19.26 20.92
C GLY A 260 -15.33 -19.00 19.77
N ARG A 261 -16.36 -18.18 20.00
CA ARG A 261 -17.31 -17.78 18.96
C ARG A 261 -16.64 -16.95 17.85
N ALA A 262 -15.82 -15.97 18.22
CA ALA A 262 -15.08 -15.15 17.27
C ALA A 262 -14.14 -15.99 16.41
N THR A 263 -13.39 -16.91 17.04
CA THR A 263 -12.51 -17.86 16.36
C THR A 263 -13.30 -18.75 15.40
N GLY A 264 -14.43 -19.34 15.83
CA GLY A 264 -15.25 -20.19 14.97
C GLY A 264 -15.77 -19.45 13.73
N LEU A 265 -16.24 -18.21 13.89
CA LEU A 265 -16.70 -17.37 12.78
C LEU A 265 -15.56 -16.91 11.87
N ALA A 266 -14.40 -16.58 12.43
CA ALA A 266 -13.22 -16.23 11.64
C ALA A 266 -12.69 -17.43 10.85
N VAL A 267 -12.64 -18.62 11.44
CA VAL A 267 -12.29 -19.86 10.75
C VAL A 267 -13.28 -20.14 9.63
N LEU A 268 -14.59 -19.99 9.88
CA LEU A 268 -15.62 -20.13 8.83
C LEU A 268 -15.37 -19.19 7.64
N GLY A 269 -14.97 -17.94 7.91
CA GLY A 269 -14.62 -16.99 6.86
C GLY A 269 -13.33 -17.34 6.11
N ALA A 270 -12.31 -17.80 6.82
CA ALA A 270 -11.00 -18.13 6.24
C ALA A 270 -11.01 -19.44 5.43
N LEU A 271 -11.88 -20.38 5.83
CA LEU A 271 -11.89 -21.75 5.33
C LEU A 271 -11.94 -21.86 3.79
N PRO A 272 -12.77 -21.10 3.04
CA PRO A 272 -12.81 -21.23 1.58
C PRO A 272 -11.47 -20.89 0.92
N PHE A 273 -10.76 -19.88 1.42
CA PHE A 273 -9.49 -19.44 0.85
C PHE A 273 -8.34 -20.39 1.21
N ILE A 274 -8.29 -20.84 2.46
CA ILE A 274 -7.26 -21.79 2.92
C ILE A 274 -7.48 -23.17 2.28
N ALA A 275 -8.71 -23.64 2.20
CA ALA A 275 -9.03 -24.89 1.52
C ALA A 275 -8.68 -24.82 0.02
N ALA A 276 -9.05 -23.75 -0.68
CA ALA A 276 -8.69 -23.55 -2.08
C ALA A 276 -7.17 -23.53 -2.28
N LEU A 277 -6.43 -22.86 -1.39
CA LEU A 277 -4.97 -22.83 -1.40
C LEU A 277 -4.36 -24.23 -1.22
N MET A 278 -4.85 -24.99 -0.24
CA MET A 278 -4.40 -26.36 0.03
C MET A 278 -4.72 -27.30 -1.14
N LEU A 279 -5.91 -27.18 -1.74
CA LEU A 279 -6.29 -27.96 -2.92
C LEU A 279 -5.42 -27.61 -4.13
N TYR A 280 -5.10 -26.34 -4.32
CA TYR A 280 -4.17 -25.90 -5.36
C TYR A 280 -2.80 -26.56 -5.15
N HIS A 281 -2.21 -26.45 -3.96
CA HIS A 281 -0.92 -27.09 -3.66
C HIS A 281 -0.97 -28.62 -3.84
N GLN A 282 -2.05 -29.27 -3.39
CA GLN A 282 -2.22 -30.71 -3.58
C GLN A 282 -2.25 -31.08 -5.07
N ALA A 283 -2.93 -30.28 -5.91
CA ALA A 283 -3.06 -30.53 -7.34
C ALA A 283 -1.78 -30.23 -8.13
N THR A 284 -0.99 -29.22 -7.72
CA THR A 284 0.22 -28.80 -8.44
C THR A 284 1.51 -29.43 -7.93
N PHE A 285 1.61 -29.66 -6.61
CA PHE A 285 2.83 -30.06 -5.89
C PHE A 285 2.69 -31.38 -5.12
N GLY A 286 1.50 -31.98 -5.10
CA GLY A 286 1.29 -33.31 -4.50
C GLY A 286 1.05 -33.33 -2.99
N HIS A 287 1.07 -32.18 -2.30
CA HIS A 287 0.78 -32.09 -0.86
C HIS A 287 0.19 -30.70 -0.50
N PRO A 288 -0.82 -30.60 0.40
CA PRO A 288 -1.55 -29.35 0.64
C PRO A 288 -0.72 -28.24 1.30
N LEU A 289 0.37 -28.60 1.98
CA LEU A 289 1.29 -27.66 2.63
C LEU A 289 2.57 -27.39 1.82
N GLU A 290 2.70 -28.01 0.64
CA GLU A 290 3.88 -27.86 -0.20
C GLU A 290 3.69 -26.70 -1.17
N THR A 291 4.47 -25.63 -1.00
CA THR A 291 4.33 -24.40 -1.79
C THR A 291 5.23 -24.43 -3.01
N GLY A 292 4.93 -23.57 -4.00
CA GLY A 292 5.74 -23.44 -5.21
C GLY A 292 7.20 -23.07 -4.93
N TYR A 293 7.50 -22.38 -3.82
CA TYR A 293 8.86 -22.03 -3.43
C TYR A 293 9.78 -23.23 -3.19
N LYS A 294 9.23 -24.42 -2.89
CA LYS A 294 10.04 -25.65 -2.77
C LYS A 294 10.44 -26.23 -4.13
N HIS A 295 9.76 -25.83 -5.21
CA HIS A 295 9.91 -26.37 -6.56
C HIS A 295 10.41 -25.33 -7.56
N LEU A 296 11.19 -24.33 -7.13
CA LEU A 296 11.67 -23.26 -8.00
C LEU A 296 12.44 -23.82 -9.20
N ASN A 297 12.05 -23.37 -10.40
CA ASN A 297 12.63 -23.80 -11.65
C ASN A 297 14.08 -23.30 -11.83
N ASP A 298 14.38 -22.11 -11.33
CA ASP A 298 15.72 -21.53 -11.42
C ASP A 298 16.57 -21.97 -10.22
N ALA A 299 17.65 -22.70 -10.52
CA ALA A 299 18.62 -23.16 -9.53
C ALA A 299 19.28 -22.00 -8.75
N ALA A 300 19.39 -20.81 -9.35
CA ALA A 300 19.94 -19.62 -8.69
C ALA A 300 19.03 -19.10 -7.55
N TYR A 301 17.72 -19.38 -7.61
CA TYR A 301 16.73 -18.91 -6.64
C TYR A 301 16.42 -19.93 -5.55
N GLN A 302 16.72 -21.21 -5.78
CA GLN A 302 16.52 -22.27 -4.79
C GLN A 302 17.21 -21.97 -3.44
N PRO A 303 18.49 -21.49 -3.37
CA PRO A 303 19.14 -21.19 -2.10
C PRO A 303 18.43 -20.12 -1.25
N TRP A 304 17.69 -19.20 -1.87
CA TRP A 304 16.96 -18.14 -1.16
C TRP A 304 15.78 -18.68 -0.34
N HIS A 305 15.21 -19.81 -0.74
CA HIS A 305 14.06 -20.42 -0.08
C HIS A 305 14.38 -21.72 0.68
N LEU A 306 15.52 -22.34 0.40
CA LEU A 306 15.96 -23.61 1.04
C LEU A 306 16.67 -23.42 2.40
N GLY A 307 17.11 -22.22 2.76
CA GLY A 307 17.78 -21.97 4.06
C GLY A 307 16.84 -21.39 5.11
N GLY A 308 16.72 -22.04 6.27
CA GLY A 308 15.79 -21.64 7.35
C GLY A 308 14.35 -22.12 7.12
N PHE A 309 13.36 -21.53 7.79
CA PHE A 309 11.95 -21.83 7.52
C PHE A 309 11.44 -20.92 6.39
N LEU A 310 11.31 -21.47 5.17
CA LEU A 310 10.89 -20.73 3.96
C LEU A 310 11.81 -19.55 3.56
N GLY A 311 13.11 -19.65 3.83
CA GLY A 311 14.07 -18.56 3.57
C GLY A 311 14.30 -17.61 4.75
N ILE A 312 13.55 -17.76 5.85
CA ILE A 312 13.70 -16.93 7.06
C ILE A 312 14.85 -17.48 7.91
N ARG A 313 15.92 -16.69 8.03
CA ARG A 313 17.14 -17.02 8.79
C ARG A 313 17.33 -16.11 10.00
N THR A 314 18.50 -16.14 10.61
CA THR A 314 18.93 -15.13 11.59
C THR A 314 18.96 -13.75 10.92
N PRO A 315 18.45 -12.68 11.59
CA PRO A 315 18.49 -11.33 11.05
C PRO A 315 19.90 -10.90 10.65
N ASP A 316 20.03 -10.40 9.42
CA ASP A 316 21.23 -9.79 8.87
C ASP A 316 21.15 -8.25 9.03
N PRO A 317 22.09 -7.62 9.75
CA PRO A 317 22.16 -6.17 9.87
C PRO A 317 22.25 -5.43 8.52
N ARG A 318 22.87 -6.03 7.50
CA ARG A 318 22.92 -5.47 6.14
C ARG A 318 21.52 -5.47 5.53
N ALA A 319 20.82 -6.60 5.53
CA ALA A 319 19.44 -6.69 5.02
C ALA A 319 18.50 -5.72 5.74
N PHE A 320 18.60 -5.60 7.07
CA PHE A 320 17.87 -4.58 7.84
C PHE A 320 18.19 -3.17 7.31
N THR A 321 19.47 -2.80 7.29
CA THR A 321 19.90 -1.44 6.93
C THR A 321 19.48 -1.08 5.53
N LEU A 322 19.66 -1.98 4.57
CA LEU A 322 19.29 -1.73 3.18
C LEU A 322 17.78 -1.70 2.99
N SER A 323 17.01 -2.55 3.68
CA SER A 323 15.54 -2.55 3.57
C SER A 323 14.92 -1.23 4.07
N PHE A 324 15.49 -0.62 5.11
CA PHE A 324 14.94 0.61 5.69
C PHE A 324 15.60 1.90 5.19
N PHE A 325 16.89 1.88 4.88
CA PHE A 325 17.70 3.09 4.68
C PHE A 325 18.53 3.09 3.39
N SER A 326 18.46 2.05 2.55
CA SER A 326 19.15 2.06 1.25
C SER A 326 18.79 3.32 0.44
N PRO A 327 19.77 4.02 -0.16
CA PRO A 327 19.50 5.13 -1.08
C PRO A 327 18.67 4.72 -2.30
N LEU A 328 18.81 3.46 -2.72
CA LEU A 328 18.10 2.87 -3.85
C LEU A 328 16.63 2.59 -3.53
N ARG A 329 16.37 1.85 -2.44
CA ARG A 329 15.02 1.34 -2.16
C ARG A 329 14.67 1.25 -0.68
N GLY A 330 15.36 1.97 0.21
CA GLY A 330 15.03 1.97 1.63
C GLY A 330 13.61 2.49 1.89
N LEU A 331 12.86 1.85 2.79
CA LEU A 331 11.51 2.30 3.15
C LEU A 331 11.46 3.76 3.57
N PHE A 332 12.40 4.20 4.43
CA PHE A 332 12.46 5.59 4.90
C PHE A 332 13.12 6.53 3.91
N THR A 333 13.86 6.01 2.92
CA THR A 333 14.40 6.80 1.81
C THR A 333 13.28 7.22 0.86
N LEU A 334 12.40 6.28 0.50
CA LEU A 334 11.28 6.53 -0.42
C LEU A 334 10.09 7.19 0.29
N SER A 335 9.83 6.79 1.53
CA SER A 335 8.67 7.23 2.33
C SER A 335 9.11 7.79 3.69
N PRO A 336 9.91 8.88 3.72
CA PRO A 336 10.45 9.45 4.96
C PRO A 336 9.40 9.84 6.01
N PHE A 337 8.14 10.08 5.61
CA PHE A 337 7.05 10.35 6.56
C PHE A 337 6.81 9.20 7.54
N LEU A 338 7.15 7.96 7.19
CA LEU A 338 7.01 6.80 8.06
C LEU A 338 7.94 6.86 9.28
N LEU A 339 8.99 7.68 9.26
CA LEU A 339 9.80 7.95 10.45
C LEU A 339 8.98 8.58 11.58
N LEU A 340 7.91 9.31 11.26
CA LEU A 340 6.98 9.87 12.25
C LEU A 340 6.22 8.78 13.02
N ALA A 341 6.07 7.58 12.45
CA ALA A 341 5.41 6.48 13.13
C ALA A 341 6.16 6.00 14.37
N LEU A 342 7.50 6.14 14.41
CA LEU A 342 8.33 5.69 15.53
C LEU A 342 8.04 6.45 16.84
N PRO A 343 8.16 7.81 16.90
CA PRO A 343 7.71 8.56 18.08
C PRO A 343 6.18 8.48 18.25
N GLY A 344 5.44 8.29 17.16
CA GLY A 344 3.99 8.08 17.18
C GLY A 344 3.55 6.83 17.94
N LEU A 345 4.30 5.73 17.84
CA LEU A 345 4.06 4.52 18.63
C LEU A 345 4.23 4.81 20.12
N GLY A 346 5.19 5.65 20.50
CA GLY A 346 5.34 6.12 21.88
C GLY A 346 4.16 6.95 22.37
N LEU A 347 3.53 7.77 21.50
CA LEU A 347 2.30 8.48 21.83
C LEU A 347 1.12 7.52 22.00
N LEU A 348 0.98 6.56 21.08
CA LEU A 348 -0.09 5.56 21.12
C LEU A 348 0.05 4.63 22.34
N GLN A 349 1.27 4.26 22.72
CA GLN A 349 1.57 3.51 23.95
C GLN A 349 1.11 4.27 25.20
N ARG A 350 1.38 5.58 25.27
CA ARG A 350 0.96 6.43 26.40
C ARG A 350 -0.56 6.50 26.48
N GLN A 351 -1.25 6.67 25.35
CA GLN A 351 -2.72 6.61 25.29
C GLN A 351 -3.26 5.24 25.70
N GLY A 352 -2.54 4.15 25.38
CA GLY A 352 -2.87 2.79 25.77
C GLY A 352 -2.86 2.52 27.28
N ARG A 353 -2.29 3.43 28.10
CA ARG A 353 -2.36 3.32 29.56
C ARG A 353 -3.77 3.58 30.10
N THR A 354 -4.54 4.40 29.41
CA THR A 354 -5.89 4.81 29.83
C THR A 354 -6.98 4.32 28.89
N SER A 355 -6.65 4.02 27.63
CA SER A 355 -7.59 3.51 26.63
C SER A 355 -7.26 2.07 26.22
N PRO A 356 -8.14 1.08 26.51
CA PRO A 356 -7.98 -0.29 26.02
C PRO A 356 -7.89 -0.38 24.49
N GLU A 357 -8.64 0.46 23.76
CA GLU A 357 -8.61 0.53 22.30
C GLU A 357 -7.21 0.97 21.82
N ALA A 358 -6.67 2.05 22.37
CA ALA A 358 -5.32 2.52 22.03
C ALA A 358 -4.25 1.49 22.38
N ARG A 359 -4.42 0.74 23.48
CA ARG A 359 -3.52 -0.35 23.87
C ARG A 359 -3.51 -1.48 22.86
N ALA A 360 -4.68 -1.90 22.38
CA ALA A 360 -4.80 -2.94 21.36
C ALA A 360 -4.17 -2.48 20.04
N LEU A 361 -4.43 -1.23 19.63
CA LEU A 361 -3.81 -0.63 18.44
C LEU A 361 -2.29 -0.54 18.56
N PHE A 362 -1.77 -0.13 19.72
CA PHE A 362 -0.32 -0.09 19.97
C PHE A 362 0.32 -1.45 19.78
N TRP A 363 -0.18 -2.48 20.48
CA TRP A 363 0.43 -3.81 20.43
C TRP A 363 0.31 -4.45 19.06
N MET A 364 -0.83 -4.29 18.38
CA MET A 364 -0.99 -4.73 17.00
C MET A 364 0.05 -4.06 16.08
N SER A 365 0.15 -2.73 16.09
CA SER A 365 1.11 -2.01 15.24
C SER A 365 2.56 -2.36 15.58
N ALA A 366 2.90 -2.47 16.87
CA ALA A 366 4.25 -2.80 17.32
C ALA A 366 4.67 -4.22 16.96
N VAL A 367 3.81 -5.22 17.17
CA VAL A 367 4.09 -6.62 16.81
C VAL A 367 4.14 -6.80 15.30
N THR A 368 3.24 -6.13 14.56
CA THR A 368 3.26 -6.17 13.09
C THR A 368 4.56 -5.55 12.56
N LEU A 369 4.96 -4.38 13.08
CA LEU A 369 6.24 -3.75 12.76
C LEU A 369 7.41 -4.68 13.07
N ALA A 370 7.45 -5.28 14.27
CA ALA A 370 8.52 -6.18 14.67
C ALA A 370 8.58 -7.43 13.77
N GLY A 371 7.44 -8.05 13.46
CA GLY A 371 7.37 -9.25 12.62
C GLY A 371 7.83 -8.99 11.19
N TYR A 372 7.38 -7.90 10.57
CA TYR A 372 7.84 -7.50 9.25
C TYR A 372 9.31 -7.04 9.24
N THR A 373 9.77 -6.38 10.32
CA THR A 373 11.19 -6.00 10.49
C THR A 373 12.07 -7.24 10.61
N TYR A 374 11.64 -8.23 11.38
CA TYR A 374 12.33 -9.51 11.48
C TYR A 374 12.39 -10.18 10.11
N PHE A 375 11.25 -10.34 9.43
CA PHE A 375 11.20 -10.94 8.10
C PHE A 375 12.13 -10.27 7.09
N THR A 376 12.07 -8.94 6.94
CA THR A 376 12.89 -8.20 5.97
C THR A 376 14.38 -8.25 6.30
N SER A 377 14.73 -8.46 7.57
CA SER A 377 16.13 -8.60 8.01
C SER A 377 16.61 -10.05 7.89
N SER A 378 15.71 -11.02 7.91
CA SER A 378 16.00 -12.45 7.86
C SER A 378 15.98 -13.04 6.45
N PHE A 379 15.66 -12.24 5.44
CA PHE A 379 15.59 -12.62 4.04
C PHE A 379 16.72 -11.96 3.24
N THR A 380 17.26 -12.64 2.23
CA THR A 380 18.38 -12.13 1.43
C THR A 380 17.98 -10.86 0.68
N TYR A 381 18.64 -9.73 0.96
CA TYR A 381 18.29 -8.45 0.31
C TYR A 381 18.38 -8.53 -1.23
N ASP A 382 19.35 -9.24 -1.79
CA ASP A 382 19.52 -9.28 -3.24
C ASP A 382 18.37 -10.04 -3.97
N SER A 383 17.53 -10.78 -3.23
CA SER A 383 16.33 -11.47 -3.77
C SER A 383 15.10 -10.56 -3.94
N TRP A 384 15.19 -9.28 -3.55
CA TRP A 384 14.11 -8.31 -3.78
C TRP A 384 13.80 -8.13 -5.28
N GLY A 385 14.83 -8.29 -6.14
CA GLY A 385 14.74 -8.06 -7.58
C GLY A 385 14.32 -6.63 -7.92
N TRP A 386 13.93 -6.40 -9.17
CA TRP A 386 13.57 -5.07 -9.64
C TRP A 386 12.28 -4.58 -8.99
N THR A 387 12.38 -3.54 -8.14
CA THR A 387 11.29 -3.21 -7.22
C THR A 387 11.37 -1.78 -6.68
N THR A 388 10.21 -1.19 -6.38
CA THR A 388 10.13 0.12 -5.73
C THR A 388 10.00 -0.05 -4.22
N GLY A 389 11.11 -0.01 -3.48
CA GLY A 389 11.09 -0.22 -2.03
C GLY A 389 11.03 -1.70 -1.60
N PRO A 390 11.07 -2.00 -0.29
CA PRO A 390 10.98 -3.38 0.21
C PRO A 390 9.53 -3.90 0.12
N ARG A 391 9.16 -4.46 -1.04
CA ARG A 391 7.77 -4.80 -1.42
C ARG A 391 6.95 -5.59 -0.41
N HIS A 392 7.57 -6.44 0.41
CA HIS A 392 6.90 -7.25 1.41
C HIS A 392 6.48 -6.42 2.63
N LEU A 393 7.05 -5.23 2.85
CA LEU A 393 6.61 -4.29 3.89
C LEU A 393 5.34 -3.53 3.51
N THR A 394 4.81 -3.67 2.30
CA THR A 394 3.60 -2.95 1.85
C THR A 394 2.40 -3.19 2.78
N GLY A 395 2.23 -4.43 3.26
CA GLY A 395 1.17 -4.81 4.20
C GLY A 395 1.29 -4.17 5.60
N LEU A 396 2.48 -3.75 6.00
CA LEU A 396 2.74 -3.08 7.28
C LEU A 396 2.29 -1.61 7.27
N VAL A 397 2.48 -0.91 6.13
CA VAL A 397 2.38 0.55 6.04
C VAL A 397 1.05 1.11 6.58
N PRO A 398 -0.14 0.54 6.27
CA PRO A 398 -1.41 1.05 6.81
C PRO A 398 -1.47 1.14 8.34
N PHE A 399 -0.77 0.24 9.04
CA PHE A 399 -0.78 0.15 10.49
C PHE A 399 0.19 1.14 11.18
N LEU A 400 1.01 1.83 10.40
CA LEU A 400 1.90 2.90 10.86
C LEU A 400 1.30 4.30 10.70
N LEU A 401 0.17 4.43 9.98
CA LEU A 401 -0.45 5.71 9.64
C LEU A 401 -1.03 6.44 10.86
N LEU A 402 -1.71 5.73 11.76
CA LEU A 402 -2.23 6.35 12.98
C LEU A 402 -1.10 6.87 13.88
N PRO A 403 -0.05 6.07 14.20
CA PRO A 403 1.14 6.59 14.88
C PRO A 403 1.72 7.86 14.23
N ALA A 404 1.94 7.86 12.91
CA ALA A 404 2.47 9.03 12.21
C ALA A 404 1.53 10.26 12.31
N GLY A 405 0.22 10.04 12.16
CA GLY A 405 -0.79 11.08 12.29
C GLY A 405 -0.88 11.68 13.69
N LEU A 406 -0.70 10.88 14.75
CA LEU A 406 -0.69 11.39 16.13
C LEU A 406 0.47 12.37 16.38
N VAL A 407 1.61 12.17 15.73
CA VAL A 407 2.75 13.11 15.80
C VAL A 407 2.40 14.42 15.11
N LEU A 408 1.84 14.35 13.90
CA LEU A 408 1.40 15.54 13.17
C LEU A 408 0.35 16.34 13.97
N GLU A 409 -0.66 15.67 14.52
CA GLU A 409 -1.69 16.29 15.36
C GLU A 409 -1.08 16.97 16.58
N ARG A 410 -0.16 16.29 17.29
CA ARG A 410 0.51 16.83 18.46
C ARG A 410 1.39 18.04 18.15
N LEU A 411 2.16 18.00 17.07
CA LEU A 411 3.05 19.11 16.68
C LEU A 411 2.26 20.37 16.30
N ARG A 412 1.15 20.19 15.59
CA ARG A 412 0.22 21.27 15.24
C ARG A 412 -0.43 21.89 16.48
N GLY A 413 -0.93 21.05 17.40
CA GLY A 413 -1.55 21.51 18.65
C GLY A 413 -0.57 22.18 19.62
N ALA A 414 0.69 21.75 19.64
CA ALA A 414 1.72 22.29 20.55
C ALA A 414 2.33 23.62 20.09
N GLY A 415 1.91 24.18 18.94
CA GLY A 415 2.44 25.45 18.44
C GLY A 415 3.94 25.40 18.12
N ARG A 416 4.44 24.27 17.60
CA ARG A 416 5.87 24.09 17.23
C ARG A 416 6.06 24.23 15.71
N PRO A 417 6.15 25.46 15.16
CA PRO A 417 6.07 25.67 13.71
C PRO A 417 7.23 25.01 12.94
N ALA A 418 8.46 25.06 13.46
CA ALA A 418 9.60 24.44 12.78
C ALA A 418 9.46 22.92 12.66
N LEU A 419 9.11 22.23 13.77
CA LEU A 419 8.89 20.78 13.75
C LEU A 419 7.67 20.39 12.90
N SER A 420 6.61 21.21 12.90
CA SER A 420 5.43 21.00 12.06
C SER A 420 5.78 21.13 10.58
N GLY A 421 6.58 22.14 10.22
CA GLY A 421 7.10 22.33 8.86
C GLY A 421 7.98 21.18 8.38
N MET A 422 8.88 20.70 9.25
CA MET A 422 9.68 19.49 8.99
C MET A 422 8.79 18.26 8.76
N ALA A 423 7.84 17.98 9.66
CA ALA A 423 6.95 16.82 9.55
C ALA A 423 6.03 16.89 8.31
N ALA A 424 5.51 18.08 7.98
CA ALA A 424 4.74 18.31 6.76
C ALA A 424 5.61 18.11 5.51
N MET A 425 6.88 18.54 5.55
CA MET A 425 7.79 18.29 4.43
C MET A 425 8.16 16.82 4.28
N LEU A 426 8.34 16.05 5.37
CA LEU A 426 8.54 14.60 5.26
C LEU A 426 7.38 13.95 4.49
N CYS A 427 6.15 14.39 4.74
CA CYS A 427 4.96 13.93 4.00
C CYS A 427 5.01 14.34 2.52
N SER A 428 5.26 15.60 2.23
CA SER A 428 5.35 16.12 0.84
C SER A 428 6.49 15.49 0.04
N ALA A 429 7.68 15.41 0.63
CA ALA A 429 8.84 14.77 0.03
C ALA A 429 8.61 13.29 -0.24
N SER A 430 7.87 12.58 0.64
CA SER A 430 7.48 11.19 0.37
C SER A 430 6.63 11.07 -0.89
N VAL A 431 5.63 11.96 -1.06
CA VAL A 431 4.77 12.02 -2.27
C VAL A 431 5.61 12.22 -3.52
N LEU A 432 6.59 13.14 -3.47
CA LEU A 432 7.47 13.39 -4.62
C LEU A 432 8.41 12.22 -4.91
N MET A 433 9.13 11.74 -3.89
CA MET A 433 10.14 10.69 -4.03
C MET A 433 9.53 9.37 -4.49
N THR A 434 8.50 8.91 -3.78
CA THR A 434 7.81 7.67 -4.15
C THR A 434 7.03 7.86 -5.45
N GLY A 435 6.33 8.97 -5.64
CA GLY A 435 5.56 9.23 -6.86
C GLY A 435 6.41 9.23 -8.12
N LEU A 436 7.59 9.87 -8.09
CA LEU A 436 8.54 9.85 -9.20
C LEU A 436 9.10 8.44 -9.45
N ALA A 437 9.40 7.69 -8.40
CA ALA A 437 9.82 6.30 -8.52
C ALA A 437 8.69 5.42 -9.12
N THR A 438 7.44 5.67 -8.75
CA THR A 438 6.25 4.97 -9.29
C THR A 438 6.01 5.25 -10.77
N PHE A 439 6.31 6.46 -11.25
CA PHE A 439 6.19 6.79 -12.68
C PHE A 439 7.06 5.88 -13.54
N ILE A 440 8.19 5.41 -13.00
CA ILE A 440 9.05 4.46 -13.70
C ILE A 440 8.61 3.01 -13.39
N ASN A 441 8.50 2.68 -12.10
CA ASN A 441 8.43 1.30 -11.57
C ASN A 441 9.56 0.41 -12.11
N TYR A 442 9.60 -0.87 -11.73
CA TYR A 442 10.64 -1.82 -12.16
C TYR A 442 12.08 -1.30 -11.98
N ILE A 443 12.35 -0.72 -10.81
CA ILE A 443 13.63 -0.08 -10.53
C ILE A 443 14.74 -1.14 -10.51
N PRO A 444 15.76 -1.06 -11.38
CA PRO A 444 16.83 -2.05 -11.48
C PRO A 444 17.66 -2.19 -10.20
N ASP A 445 18.32 -3.34 -10.04
CA ASP A 445 19.04 -3.64 -8.80
C ASP A 445 20.35 -2.87 -8.61
N ASP A 446 20.94 -2.44 -9.71
CA ASP A 446 22.28 -1.88 -9.81
C ASP A 446 22.30 -0.33 -9.91
N VAL A 447 21.14 0.30 -10.05
CA VAL A 447 21.03 1.76 -10.06
C VAL A 447 21.28 2.34 -8.67
N SER A 448 21.95 3.48 -8.61
CA SER A 448 22.39 4.10 -7.36
C SER A 448 21.25 4.76 -6.58
N THR A 449 20.36 5.48 -7.28
CA THR A 449 19.15 6.10 -6.70
C THR A 449 17.96 6.04 -7.65
N PRO A 450 16.72 5.89 -7.13
CA PRO A 450 15.55 5.70 -7.97
C PRO A 450 15.10 7.01 -8.64
N VAL A 451 15.39 8.16 -8.04
CA VAL A 451 14.90 9.46 -8.52
C VAL A 451 15.94 10.16 -9.40
N LEU A 452 17.15 10.40 -8.89
CA LEU A 452 18.13 11.21 -9.60
C LEU A 452 18.92 10.43 -10.65
N ALA A 453 19.24 9.16 -10.38
CA ALA A 453 19.99 8.31 -11.31
C ALA A 453 19.10 7.63 -12.37
N LEU A 454 17.80 7.45 -12.10
CA LEU A 454 16.87 6.74 -12.99
C LEU A 454 15.73 7.62 -13.51
N ALA A 455 14.82 8.06 -12.65
CA ALA A 455 13.62 8.79 -13.09
C ALA A 455 13.96 10.12 -13.78
N ARG A 456 14.92 10.87 -13.24
CA ARG A 456 15.36 12.15 -13.82
C ARG A 456 15.88 12.02 -15.25
N PRO A 457 16.90 11.20 -15.57
CA PRO A 457 17.38 11.08 -16.95
C PRO A 457 16.31 10.57 -17.90
N LEU A 458 15.47 9.61 -17.51
CA LEU A 458 14.35 9.13 -18.34
C LEU A 458 13.34 10.24 -18.65
N LEU A 459 12.87 10.95 -17.63
CA LEU A 459 11.89 12.03 -17.80
C LEU A 459 12.46 13.20 -18.62
N LEU A 460 13.75 13.54 -18.45
CA LEU A 460 14.42 14.55 -19.28
C LEU A 460 14.64 14.08 -20.72
N GLY A 461 14.82 12.78 -20.94
CA GLY A 461 14.88 12.16 -22.26
C GLY A 461 13.52 12.01 -22.95
N GLY A 462 12.42 12.48 -22.35
CA GLY A 462 11.07 12.38 -22.90
C GLY A 462 10.36 11.03 -22.63
N TYR A 463 10.99 10.13 -21.87
CA TYR A 463 10.40 8.86 -21.44
C TYR A 463 9.45 9.07 -20.26
N HIS A 464 8.28 9.65 -20.57
CA HIS A 464 7.21 9.84 -19.60
C HIS A 464 6.47 8.53 -19.30
N PRO A 465 5.89 8.37 -18.09
CA PRO A 465 5.18 7.15 -17.70
C PRO A 465 4.08 6.81 -18.70
N PRO A 466 3.97 5.56 -19.17
CA PRO A 466 2.87 5.18 -20.03
C PRO A 466 1.52 5.42 -19.33
N ASN A 467 0.53 5.90 -20.07
CA ASN A 467 -0.72 6.37 -19.49
C ASN A 467 -1.88 6.39 -20.49
N LEU A 468 -3.10 6.46 -19.97
CA LEU A 468 -4.33 6.46 -20.77
C LEU A 468 -4.52 7.72 -21.62
N LEU A 469 -3.99 8.88 -21.22
CA LEU A 469 -4.12 10.10 -22.03
C LEU A 469 -3.33 9.97 -23.34
N ALA A 470 -2.15 9.37 -23.28
CA ALA A 470 -1.33 9.08 -24.45
C ALA A 470 -1.98 8.01 -25.35
N PHE A 471 -2.59 6.97 -24.77
CA PHE A 471 -3.42 6.03 -25.55
C PHE A 471 -4.63 6.71 -26.19
N GLY A 472 -5.15 7.78 -25.59
CA GLY A 472 -6.22 8.62 -26.14
C GLY A 472 -5.74 9.63 -27.20
N GLY A 473 -4.47 9.61 -27.58
CA GLY A 473 -3.90 10.45 -28.64
C GLY A 473 -3.23 11.75 -28.16
N LEU A 474 -3.15 11.99 -26.84
CA LEU A 474 -2.40 13.14 -26.32
C LEU A 474 -0.89 12.90 -26.50
N PRO A 475 -0.09 13.89 -26.95
CA PRO A 475 1.35 13.74 -27.01
C PRO A 475 1.93 13.32 -25.65
N THR A 476 2.84 12.34 -25.64
CA THR A 476 3.40 11.75 -24.41
C THR A 476 4.03 12.78 -23.49
N ALA A 477 4.70 13.80 -24.06
CA ALA A 477 5.25 14.94 -23.32
C ALA A 477 4.18 15.74 -22.56
N LEU A 478 3.06 16.05 -23.22
CA LEU A 478 1.98 16.81 -22.59
C LEU A 478 1.25 15.97 -21.54
N ALA A 479 0.98 14.70 -21.84
CA ALA A 479 0.41 13.76 -20.88
C ALA A 479 1.29 13.61 -19.62
N GLY A 480 2.59 13.44 -19.82
CA GLY A 480 3.59 13.37 -18.75
C GLY A 480 3.65 14.64 -17.91
N ALA A 481 3.64 15.81 -18.55
CA ALA A 481 3.63 17.11 -17.87
C ALA A 481 2.38 17.29 -16.98
N VAL A 482 1.20 16.89 -17.47
CA VAL A 482 -0.06 16.94 -16.69
C VAL A 482 0.02 16.03 -15.46
N LEU A 483 0.52 14.80 -15.62
CA LEU A 483 0.67 13.85 -14.50
C LEU A 483 1.69 14.33 -13.47
N PHE A 484 2.81 14.89 -13.92
CA PHE A 484 3.83 15.48 -13.05
C PHE A 484 3.29 16.71 -12.31
N ALA A 485 2.57 17.60 -13.00
CA ALA A 485 1.92 18.75 -12.38
C ALA A 485 0.88 18.33 -11.35
N ALA A 486 0.10 17.27 -11.60
CA ALA A 486 -0.83 16.70 -10.63
C ALA A 486 -0.11 16.20 -9.38
N LEU A 487 1.01 15.48 -9.52
CA LEU A 487 1.81 15.01 -8.39
C LEU A 487 2.38 16.19 -7.56
N LEU A 488 2.95 17.20 -8.23
CA LEU A 488 3.46 18.41 -7.59
C LEU A 488 2.36 19.18 -6.84
N ALA A 489 1.18 19.33 -7.47
CA ALA A 489 0.05 20.02 -6.86
C ALA A 489 -0.43 19.30 -5.59
N VAL A 490 -0.49 17.97 -5.60
CA VAL A 490 -0.85 17.19 -4.41
C VAL A 490 0.22 17.32 -3.33
N ALA A 491 1.50 17.21 -3.67
CA ALA A 491 2.59 17.39 -2.70
C ALA A 491 2.57 18.78 -2.05
N ALA A 492 2.40 19.83 -2.85
CA ALA A 492 2.24 21.20 -2.37
C ALA A 492 1.02 21.35 -1.45
N CYS A 493 -0.14 20.78 -1.84
CA CYS A 493 -1.34 20.79 -1.02
C CYS A 493 -1.13 20.07 0.33
N VAL A 494 -0.42 18.93 0.34
CA VAL A 494 -0.07 18.19 1.56
C VAL A 494 0.78 19.05 2.48
N PHE A 495 1.84 19.69 1.96
CA PHE A 495 2.70 20.57 2.74
C PHE A 495 1.91 21.76 3.32
N LEU A 496 1.17 22.47 2.46
CA LEU A 496 0.39 23.64 2.86
C LEU A 496 -0.68 23.30 3.88
N ALA A 497 -1.32 22.13 3.77
CA ALA A 497 -2.35 21.67 4.69
C ALA A 497 -1.78 21.25 6.05
N LEU A 498 -0.77 20.38 6.06
CA LEU A 498 -0.19 19.86 7.30
C LEU A 498 0.69 20.90 8.01
N GLY A 499 1.19 21.90 7.27
CA GLY A 499 1.92 23.04 7.82
C GLY A 499 1.04 24.09 8.51
N ARG A 500 -0.29 24.01 8.40
CA ARG A 500 -1.20 24.93 9.11
C ARG A 500 -1.13 24.72 10.62
N ASP A 501 -1.21 25.80 11.37
CA ASP A 501 -1.31 25.72 12.83
C ASP A 501 -2.69 25.20 13.30
N ALA A 502 -2.87 25.09 14.61
CA ALA A 502 -4.12 24.63 15.21
C ALA A 502 -5.29 25.60 14.98
N SER A 503 -5.02 26.90 14.88
CA SER A 503 -6.00 27.95 14.54
C SER A 503 -6.36 28.01 13.05
N GLY A 504 -5.66 27.26 12.20
CA GLY A 504 -5.89 27.22 10.76
C GLY A 504 -5.13 28.28 9.96
N HIS A 505 -4.25 29.06 10.58
CA HIS A 505 -3.37 29.96 9.85
C HIS A 505 -2.39 29.17 8.98
N GLY A 506 -1.98 29.78 7.87
CA GLY A 506 -1.01 29.19 6.96
C GLY A 506 0.33 28.88 7.63
N ALA A 507 1.16 28.08 6.94
CA ALA A 507 2.49 27.75 7.43
C ALA A 507 3.31 29.03 7.67
N SER A 508 3.80 29.20 8.91
CA SER A 508 4.60 30.36 9.29
C SER A 508 5.98 30.35 8.59
N PRO A 509 6.70 31.48 8.54
CA PRO A 509 8.05 31.52 7.96
C PRO A 509 9.02 30.50 8.57
N LYS A 510 8.90 30.22 9.88
CA LYS A 510 9.69 29.18 10.57
C LYS A 510 9.35 27.77 10.08
N ALA A 511 8.07 27.50 9.81
CA ALA A 511 7.64 26.22 9.25
C ALA A 511 8.15 26.04 7.81
N TRP A 512 8.07 27.09 6.99
CA TRP A 512 8.64 27.11 5.65
C TRP A 512 10.15 26.87 5.65
N ALA A 513 10.91 27.62 6.46
CA ALA A 513 12.36 27.47 6.55
C ALA A 513 12.76 26.05 6.96
N ALA A 514 12.13 25.49 7.99
CA ALA A 514 12.40 24.11 8.42
C ALA A 514 11.98 23.07 7.37
N GLY A 515 10.85 23.28 6.70
CA GLY A 515 10.41 22.43 5.60
C GLY A 515 11.40 22.44 4.44
N LEU A 516 11.80 23.62 3.95
CA LEU A 516 12.78 23.74 2.87
C LEU A 516 14.14 23.16 3.24
N ALA A 517 14.61 23.37 4.48
CA ALA A 517 15.83 22.74 4.97
C ALA A 517 15.72 21.20 4.97
N THR A 518 14.57 20.66 5.37
CA THR A 518 14.30 19.21 5.33
C THR A 518 14.35 18.68 3.90
N LEU A 519 13.71 19.39 2.96
CA LEU A 519 13.74 19.01 1.54
C LEU A 519 15.17 19.07 0.97
N ALA A 520 15.94 20.09 1.31
CA ALA A 520 17.34 20.23 0.91
C ALA A 520 18.21 19.08 1.44
N VAL A 521 18.00 18.65 2.69
CA VAL A 521 18.71 17.49 3.27
C VAL A 521 18.35 16.20 2.52
N LEU A 522 17.07 15.94 2.28
CA LEU A 522 16.63 14.73 1.56
C LEU A 522 17.11 14.71 0.11
N GLY A 523 16.99 15.84 -0.60
CA GLY A 523 17.49 16.00 -1.97
C GLY A 523 19.01 15.94 -2.04
N GLY A 524 19.71 16.53 -1.07
CA GLY A 524 21.17 16.46 -0.94
C GLY A 524 21.64 15.03 -0.67
N ALA A 525 20.94 14.26 0.16
CA ALA A 525 21.23 12.84 0.36
C ALA A 525 21.06 12.04 -0.94
N GLN A 526 19.97 12.25 -1.68
CA GLN A 526 19.80 11.64 -3.01
C GLN A 526 20.95 12.00 -3.94
N ALA A 527 21.34 13.27 -4.00
CA ALA A 527 22.45 13.71 -4.85
C ALA A 527 23.78 13.07 -4.43
N ALA A 528 24.07 13.00 -3.14
CA ALA A 528 25.30 12.43 -2.60
C ALA A 528 25.46 10.93 -2.91
N PHE A 529 24.35 10.18 -2.97
CA PHE A 529 24.36 8.75 -3.31
C PHE A 529 24.21 8.47 -4.80
N THR A 530 23.93 9.49 -5.62
CA THR A 530 23.80 9.32 -7.08
C THR A 530 25.17 9.27 -7.72
N ARG A 531 25.52 8.13 -8.34
CA ARG A 531 26.86 7.90 -8.88
C ARG A 531 27.01 8.33 -10.34
N ASN A 532 25.95 8.23 -11.14
CA ASN A 532 25.95 8.40 -12.60
C ASN A 532 27.00 7.51 -13.31
N ASP A 533 27.24 6.32 -12.74
CA ASP A 533 28.23 5.38 -13.26
C ASP A 533 27.69 4.56 -14.45
N ARG A 534 28.47 3.59 -14.92
CA ARG A 534 28.07 2.73 -16.04
C ARG A 534 26.82 1.90 -15.73
N ALA A 535 26.60 1.51 -14.46
CA ALA A 535 25.42 0.74 -14.07
C ALA A 535 24.17 1.63 -14.17
N ASP A 536 24.22 2.86 -13.64
CA ASP A 536 23.12 3.84 -13.77
C ASP A 536 22.77 4.08 -15.25
N GLN A 537 23.79 4.30 -16.08
CA GLN A 537 23.58 4.53 -17.52
C GLN A 537 23.03 3.31 -18.25
N ASN A 538 23.46 2.11 -17.87
CA ASN A 538 22.94 0.86 -18.44
C ASN A 538 21.47 0.64 -18.06
N ALA A 539 21.11 0.91 -16.81
CA ALA A 539 19.74 0.82 -16.32
C ALA A 539 18.80 1.76 -17.09
N VAL A 540 19.22 3.01 -17.31
CA VAL A 540 18.47 3.99 -18.13
C VAL A 540 18.32 3.49 -19.57
N ARG A 541 19.43 3.17 -20.26
CA ARG A 541 19.39 2.68 -21.66
C ARG A 541 18.54 1.43 -21.83
N PHE A 542 18.59 0.52 -20.85
CA PHE A 542 17.76 -0.68 -20.89
C PHE A 542 16.28 -0.34 -20.79
N LEU A 543 15.86 0.51 -19.85
CA LEU A 543 14.46 0.93 -19.74
C LEU A 543 13.98 1.70 -20.97
N GLU A 544 14.82 2.57 -21.55
CA GLU A 544 14.53 3.25 -22.82
C GLU A 544 14.20 2.25 -23.94
N SER A 545 14.95 1.14 -24.01
CA SER A 545 14.78 0.14 -25.07
C SER A 545 13.47 -0.66 -24.99
N VAL A 546 12.84 -0.72 -23.81
CA VAL A 546 11.61 -1.50 -23.55
C VAL A 546 10.40 -0.65 -23.21
N TRP A 547 10.54 0.67 -23.25
CA TRP A 547 9.50 1.62 -22.84
C TRP A 547 8.25 1.49 -23.72
N LEU A 548 7.07 1.40 -23.11
CA LEU A 548 5.83 1.15 -23.85
C LEU A 548 5.39 2.32 -24.75
N GLN A 549 5.64 3.56 -24.32
CA GLN A 549 5.29 4.79 -25.05
C GLN A 549 6.52 5.71 -25.16
N PRO A 550 7.53 5.36 -25.98
CA PRO A 550 8.76 6.13 -26.08
C PRO A 550 8.52 7.46 -26.85
N PRO A 551 9.36 8.49 -26.65
CA PRO A 551 9.14 9.82 -27.23
C PRO A 551 9.21 9.84 -28.77
N ASP A 552 10.05 8.99 -29.37
CA ASP A 552 10.35 9.02 -30.81
C ASP A 552 9.47 8.09 -31.66
N ARG A 553 8.45 7.46 -31.05
CA ARG A 553 7.53 6.55 -31.76
C ARG A 553 6.08 6.89 -31.42
N PRO A 554 5.14 6.66 -32.36
CA PRO A 554 3.73 6.78 -32.05
C PRO A 554 3.37 5.82 -30.90
N SER A 555 2.46 6.25 -30.03
CA SER A 555 1.94 5.39 -28.97
C SER A 555 1.28 4.16 -29.60
N PRO A 556 1.57 2.94 -29.12
CA PRO A 556 0.92 1.75 -29.64
C PRO A 556 -0.59 1.81 -29.40
N ALA A 557 -1.36 1.14 -30.25
CA ALA A 557 -2.79 0.98 -30.01
C ALA A 557 -3.00 0.25 -28.67
N PHE A 558 -3.93 0.76 -27.85
CA PHE A 558 -4.27 0.12 -26.58
C PHE A 558 -4.82 -1.30 -26.79
N TRP A 559 -5.57 -1.50 -27.87
CA TRP A 559 -6.04 -2.79 -28.34
C TRP A 559 -5.62 -3.00 -29.80
N PRO A 560 -4.44 -3.59 -30.07
CA PRO A 560 -4.01 -3.85 -31.44
C PRO A 560 -4.97 -4.81 -32.14
N HIS A 561 -5.21 -4.58 -33.43
CA HIS A 561 -5.98 -5.50 -34.27
C HIS A 561 -5.13 -6.73 -34.60
N ALA A 562 -5.75 -7.90 -34.74
CA ALA A 562 -5.03 -9.10 -35.14
C ALA A 562 -4.35 -8.89 -36.51
N GLY A 563 -3.02 -8.99 -36.55
CA GLY A 563 -2.22 -8.86 -37.78
C GLY A 563 -1.55 -7.50 -38.01
N SER A 564 -1.62 -6.55 -37.07
CA SER A 564 -0.90 -5.26 -37.11
C SER A 564 0.50 -5.32 -36.53
#